data_AF-A0A9C7QZB2-F1
#
_entry.id   AF-A0A9C7QZB2-F1
#
_cell.length_a   1.000
_cell.length_b   1.000
_cell.length_c   1.000
_cell.angle_alpha   90.00
_cell.angle_beta   90.00
_cell.angle_gamma   90.00
#
_symmetry.space_group_name_H-M   'P 1'
#
loop_
_entity.id
_entity.type
_entity.pdbx_description
1 polymer ?
#
loop_
_entity_poly.entity_id
_entity_poly.type
_entity_poly.pdbx_seq_one_letter_code
_entity_poly.pdbx_strand_id
1 'polypeptide(L)'
;MNTVYPLKTLSQLRPLLVGFRKAKGLTQKDVSERLGVTQQTYARLESNPASASLERLFRVFNVLGIEMVFSSELTSPGCETEEASTAHIDSPARREQW
;
A
#
# COMPACT_ATOMS: atom_id res chain seq x y z
N MET A 1 -13.90 -3.75 3.62
CA MET A 1 -12.50 -4.18 3.88
C MET A 1 -11.58 -3.15 3.27
N ASN A 2 -10.72 -2.51 4.06
CA ASN A 2 -9.72 -1.57 3.52
C ASN A 2 -8.57 -2.39 2.92
N THR A 3 -8.42 -2.38 1.60
CA THR A 3 -7.39 -3.19 0.91
C THR A 3 -6.14 -2.33 0.74
N VAL A 4 -5.03 -2.77 1.33
CA VAL A 4 -3.73 -2.08 1.21
C VAL A 4 -2.94 -2.67 0.05
N TYR A 5 -2.44 -1.82 -0.83
CA TYR A 5 -1.63 -2.22 -1.98
C TYR A 5 -0.16 -1.85 -1.74
N PRO A 6 0.71 -2.82 -1.37
CA PRO A 6 2.12 -2.53 -1.10
C PRO A 6 2.85 -2.12 -2.38
N LEU A 7 3.53 -0.97 -2.30
CA LEU A 7 4.42 -0.47 -3.35
C LEU A 7 5.87 -0.85 -3.02
N LYS A 8 6.43 -1.78 -3.80
CA LYS A 8 7.83 -2.22 -3.74
C LYS A 8 8.68 -1.54 -4.81
N THR A 9 8.11 -1.18 -5.95
CA THR A 9 8.82 -0.55 -7.08
C THR A 9 7.99 0.55 -7.75
N LEU A 10 8.68 1.51 -8.38
CA LEU A 10 8.01 2.60 -9.11
C LEU A 10 7.18 2.10 -10.31
N SER A 11 7.56 0.96 -10.91
CA SER A 11 6.82 0.35 -12.02
C SER A 11 5.41 -0.10 -11.63
N GLN A 12 5.13 -0.30 -10.34
CA GLN A 12 3.80 -0.68 -9.84
C GLN A 12 2.82 0.50 -9.79
N LEU A 13 3.31 1.75 -9.82
CA LEU A 13 2.44 2.94 -9.75
C LEU A 13 1.46 3.00 -10.92
N ARG A 14 1.92 2.73 -12.15
CA ARG A 14 1.06 2.81 -13.34
C ARG A 14 -0.13 1.84 -13.29
N PRO A 15 0.06 0.51 -13.14
CA PRO A 15 -1.08 -0.41 -13.10
C PRO A 15 -2.01 -0.12 -11.93
N LEU A 16 -1.51 0.37 -10.79
CA LEU A 16 -2.35 0.81 -9.67
C LEU A 16 -3.20 2.02 -10.02
N LEU A 17 -2.62 3.11 -10.53
CA LEU A 17 -3.36 4.31 -10.95
C LEU A 17 -4.45 3.97 -11.98
N VAL A 18 -4.12 3.16 -12.99
CA VAL A 18 -5.08 2.69 -14.00
C VAL A 18 -6.20 1.87 -13.34
N GLY A 19 -5.84 0.97 -12.42
CA GLY A 19 -6.78 0.13 -11.69
C GLY A 19 -7.78 0.95 -10.88
N PHE A 20 -7.30 1.87 -10.03
CA PHE A 20 -8.16 2.76 -9.23
C PHE A 20 -9.05 3.64 -10.10
N ARG A 21 -8.51 4.18 -11.19
CA ARG A 21 -9.29 4.97 -12.15
C ARG A 21 -10.44 4.16 -12.74
N LYS A 22 -10.15 2.95 -13.24
CA LYS A 22 -11.16 2.06 -13.82
C LYS A 22 -12.18 1.57 -12.79
N ALA A 23 -11.74 1.26 -11.57
CA ALA A 23 -12.63 0.85 -10.47
C ALA A 23 -13.64 1.95 -10.11
N LYS A 24 -13.28 3.22 -10.32
CA LYS A 24 -14.18 4.38 -10.17
C LYS A 24 -15.01 4.72 -11.42
N GLY A 25 -14.90 3.94 -12.49
CA GLY A 25 -15.59 4.21 -13.75
C GLY A 25 -15.13 5.48 -14.47
N LEU A 26 -13.96 6.02 -14.13
CA LEU A 26 -13.45 7.26 -14.71
C LEU A 26 -12.65 6.99 -15.99
N THR A 27 -12.84 7.83 -17.00
CA THR A 27 -11.96 7.91 -18.17
C THR A 27 -10.74 8.79 -17.87
N GLN A 28 -9.74 8.76 -18.76
CA GLN A 28 -8.62 9.71 -18.66
C GLN A 28 -9.09 11.17 -18.79
N LYS A 29 -10.14 11.40 -19.58
CA LYS A 29 -10.72 12.73 -19.77
C LYS A 29 -11.33 13.23 -18.45
N ASP A 30 -12.11 12.40 -17.77
CA ASP A 30 -12.75 12.78 -16.49
C ASP A 30 -11.73 13.16 -15.42
N VAL A 31 -10.63 12.40 -15.32
CA VAL A 31 -9.56 12.71 -14.37
C VAL A 31 -8.85 14.01 -14.76
N SER A 32 -8.59 14.23 -16.05
CA SER A 32 -7.95 15.46 -16.52
C SER A 32 -8.79 16.72 -16.25
N GLU A 33 -10.12 16.62 -16.43
CA GLU A 33 -11.05 17.72 -16.15
C GLU A 33 -11.05 18.08 -14.66
N ARG A 34 -11.09 17.08 -13.77
CA ARG A 34 -11.01 17.29 -12.32
C ARG A 34 -9.66 17.88 -11.86
N LEU A 35 -8.60 17.60 -12.60
CA LEU A 35 -7.26 18.15 -12.35
C LEU A 35 -7.05 19.53 -12.98
N GLY A 36 -7.97 20.01 -13.82
CA GLY A 36 -7.81 21.26 -14.56
C GLY A 36 -6.66 21.21 -15.58
N VAL A 37 -6.38 20.05 -16.16
CA VAL A 37 -5.34 19.86 -17.18
C VAL A 37 -5.91 19.23 -18.45
N THR A 38 -5.13 19.23 -19.54
CA THR A 38 -5.54 18.53 -20.77
C THR A 38 -5.53 17.00 -20.57
N GLN A 39 -6.36 16.30 -21.34
CA GLN A 39 -6.35 14.82 -21.37
C GLN A 39 -4.97 14.27 -21.73
N GLN A 40 -4.25 14.90 -22.66
CA GLN A 40 -2.89 14.50 -23.05
C GLN A 40 -1.91 14.64 -21.90
N THR A 41 -2.02 15.71 -21.10
CA THR A 41 -1.19 15.92 -19.90
C THR A 41 -1.41 14.79 -18.88
N TYR A 42 -2.67 14.41 -18.64
CA TYR A 42 -2.97 13.30 -17.73
C TYR A 42 -2.52 11.96 -18.32
N ALA A 43 -2.75 11.70 -19.61
CA ALA A 43 -2.34 10.46 -20.26
C ALA A 43 -0.82 10.25 -20.19
N ARG A 44 -0.02 11.31 -20.38
CA ARG A 44 1.45 11.25 -20.19
C ARG A 44 1.80 10.90 -18.75
N LEU A 45 1.17 11.54 -17.76
CA LEU A 45 1.37 11.23 -16.35
C LEU A 45 1.00 9.77 -16.03
N GLU A 46 -0.18 9.30 -16.45
CA GLU A 46 -0.61 7.90 -16.20
C GLU A 46 0.31 6.89 -16.88
N SER A 47 0.89 7.24 -18.04
CA SER A 47 1.83 6.37 -18.76
C SER A 47 3.20 6.24 -18.09
N ASN A 48 3.67 7.28 -17.39
CA ASN A 48 4.94 7.29 -16.66
C ASN A 48 4.86 8.09 -15.34
N PRO A 49 4.15 7.56 -14.32
CA PRO A 49 3.91 8.27 -13.07
C PRO A 49 5.20 8.51 -12.27
N ALA A 50 6.23 7.67 -12.45
CA ALA A 50 7.52 7.79 -11.79
C ALA A 50 8.29 9.07 -12.15
N SER A 51 8.01 9.66 -13.32
CA SER A 51 8.61 10.93 -13.75
C SER A 51 7.89 12.18 -13.24
N ALA A 52 6.69 12.02 -12.67
CA ALA A 52 5.92 13.13 -12.14
C ALA A 52 6.45 13.54 -10.76
N SER A 53 6.34 14.82 -10.42
CA SER A 53 6.60 15.25 -9.04
C SER A 53 5.61 14.59 -8.08
N LEU A 54 6.05 14.38 -6.83
CA LEU A 54 5.20 13.83 -5.78
C LEU A 54 3.94 14.69 -5.58
N GLU A 55 4.05 16.02 -5.68
CA GLU A 55 2.91 16.94 -5.61
C GLU A 55 1.86 16.63 -6.70
N ARG A 56 2.28 16.40 -7.95
CA ARG A 56 1.36 16.05 -9.04
C ARG A 56 0.71 14.69 -8.81
N LEU A 57 1.46 13.73 -8.27
CA LEU A 57 0.92 12.43 -7.88
C LEU A 57 -0.15 12.57 -6.79
N PHE A 58 0.09 13.38 -5.76
CA PHE A 58 -0.90 13.65 -4.72
C PHE A 58 -2.20 14.25 -5.26
N ARG A 59 -2.13 15.18 -6.22
CA ARG A 59 -3.32 15.71 -6.88
C ARG A 59 -4.12 14.58 -7.57
N VAL A 60 -3.42 13.66 -8.25
CA VAL A 60 -4.05 12.50 -8.88
C VAL A 60 -4.64 11.55 -7.82
N PHE A 61 -3.92 11.29 -6.74
CA PHE A 61 -4.40 10.45 -5.63
C PHE A 61 -5.70 11.00 -5.04
N ASN A 62 -5.78 12.31 -4.79
CA ASN A 62 -7.00 12.94 -4.29
C ASN A 62 -8.19 12.75 -5.25
N VAL A 63 -7.99 12.96 -6.56
CA VAL A 63 -9.04 12.73 -7.56
C VAL A 63 -9.48 11.26 -7.62
N LEU A 64 -8.52 10.35 -7.48
CA LEU A 64 -8.76 8.91 -7.46
C LEU A 64 -9.15 8.39 -6.07
N GLY A 65 -9.24 9.24 -5.04
CA GLY A 65 -9.46 8.88 -3.65
C GLY A 65 -8.52 7.78 -3.14
N ILE A 66 -7.24 7.90 -3.49
CA ILE A 66 -6.16 7.03 -3.01
C ILE A 66 -5.53 7.71 -1.80
N GLU A 67 -5.35 6.95 -0.73
CA GLU A 67 -4.57 7.36 0.44
C GLU A 67 -3.19 6.70 0.38
N MET A 68 -2.14 7.44 0.72
CA MET A 68 -0.80 6.88 0.89
C MET A 68 -0.52 6.66 2.37
N VAL A 69 -0.11 5.43 2.70
CA VAL A 69 0.25 5.01 4.04
C VAL A 69 1.73 4.64 4.06
N PHE A 70 2.46 5.12 5.06
CA PHE A 70 3.85 4.75 5.31
C PHE A 70 3.89 3.81 6.52
N SER A 71 4.62 2.71 6.39
CA SER A 71 4.82 1.72 7.46
C SER A 71 6.31 1.50 7.68
N SER A 72 6.76 1.49 8.95
CA SER A 72 8.12 1.16 9.35
C SER A 72 8.40 -0.35 9.30
N GLU A 73 7.35 -1.16 9.41
CA GLU A 73 7.45 -2.61 9.43
C GLU A 73 7.62 -3.13 7.99
N LEU A 74 8.80 -3.63 7.63
CA LEU A 74 8.92 -4.60 6.54
C LEU A 74 8.36 -5.93 7.05
N THR A 75 7.04 -5.99 7.32
CA THR A 75 6.38 -7.25 7.64
C THR A 75 6.37 -8.09 6.38
N SER A 76 7.32 -9.03 6.31
CA SER A 76 7.20 -10.20 5.46
C SER A 76 5.85 -10.85 5.76
N PRO A 77 4.95 -11.02 4.78
CA PRO A 77 3.78 -11.87 4.96
C PRO A 77 4.29 -13.32 5.02
N GLY A 78 4.60 -13.79 6.23
CA GLY A 78 5.19 -15.09 6.47
C GLY A 78 5.95 -15.17 7.78
N CYS A 79 5.29 -14.86 8.89
CA CYS A 79 5.64 -15.44 10.19
C CYS A 79 4.42 -15.36 11.10
N GLU A 80 3.40 -16.15 10.75
CA GLU A 80 2.58 -16.74 11.79
C GLU A 80 3.48 -17.78 12.46
N THR A 81 4.05 -17.43 13.61
CA THR A 81 4.39 -18.44 14.61
C THR A 81 3.44 -18.18 15.77
N GLU A 82 2.27 -18.79 15.67
CA GLU A 82 1.70 -19.40 16.86
C GLU A 82 2.74 -20.37 17.41
N GLU A 83 3.20 -20.11 18.63
CA GLU A 83 3.58 -21.06 19.67
C GLU A 83 4.18 -20.24 20.83
N ALA A 84 3.30 -19.48 21.51
CA ALA A 84 3.52 -19.18 22.93
C ALA A 84 3.23 -20.45 23.73
N SER A 85 4.13 -21.44 23.61
CA SER A 85 4.15 -22.64 24.45
C SER A 85 5.56 -22.81 24.99
N THR A 86 5.80 -22.25 26.17
CA THR A 86 6.53 -22.90 27.27
C THR A 86 6.51 -21.97 28.47
N ALA A 87 5.37 -21.93 29.15
CA ALA A 87 5.32 -21.59 30.56
C ALA A 87 4.43 -22.63 31.24
N HIS A 88 4.95 -23.84 31.44
CA HIS A 88 4.54 -24.59 32.62
C HIS A 88 5.79 -25.18 33.27
N ILE A 89 6.05 -24.60 34.43
CA ILE A 89 7.05 -24.96 35.42
C ILE A 89 6.70 -26.37 35.90
N ASP A 90 7.62 -27.32 35.74
CA ASP A 90 7.63 -28.51 36.57
C ASP A 90 9.08 -28.80 36.96
N SER A 91 9.46 -28.34 38.15
CA SER A 91 10.68 -28.77 38.80
C SER A 91 10.41 -28.94 40.29
N PRO A 92 10.14 -30.18 40.77
CA PRO A 92 10.32 -30.51 42.16
C PRO A 92 11.67 -31.24 42.29
N ALA A 93 12.77 -30.52 42.04
CA ALA A 93 14.09 -30.99 42.46
C ALA A 93 14.43 -30.37 43.81
N ARG A 94 14.60 -31.25 44.81
CA ARG A 94 15.24 -31.02 46.13
C ARG A 94 14.33 -30.55 47.27
N ARG A 95 13.74 -31.53 47.96
CA ARG A 95 13.80 -31.60 49.43
C ARG A 95 14.07 -33.04 49.85
N GLU A 96 15.35 -33.33 50.03
CA GLU A 96 15.74 -34.39 50.95
C GLU A 96 16.22 -33.75 52.26
N GLN A 97 15.91 -34.46 53.34
CA GLN A 97 16.72 -34.73 54.54
C GLN A 97 16.19 -34.17 55.89
N TRP A 98 15.56 -35.13 56.59
CA TRP A 98 15.47 -35.39 58.04
C TRP A 98 14.37 -34.66 58.82
#